data_AF-A0A958VP91-F1
#
_entry.id   AF-A0A958VP91-F1
#
_cell.length_a   1.000
_cell.length_b   1.000
_cell.length_c   1.000
_cell.angle_alpha   90.00
_cell.angle_beta   90.00
_cell.angle_gamma   90.00
#
_symmetry.space_group_name_H-M   'P 1'
#
loop_
_entity.id
_entity.type
_entity.pdbx_description
1 polymer ?
#
loop_
_entity_poly.entity_id
_entity_poly.type
_entity_poly.pdbx_seq_one_letter_code
_entity_poly.pdbx_strand_id
1 'polypeptide(L)'
;FNEIEKETKTLNFLPFLIDAALQNNDMEPMLEDTYTSRFGHWYIVMQVYDVDNNDCLNPNYPQRKQVLEYLRNMRKEYFATVNYNEARLKDIE
;
A
#
# COMPACT_ATOMS: atom_id res chain seq x y z
N PHE A 1 -9.19 -13.83 6.39
CA PHE A 1 -9.03 -12.58 5.63
C PHE A 1 -8.77 -11.48 6.66
N ASN A 2 -7.68 -10.73 6.53
CA ASN A 2 -7.38 -9.59 7.40
C ASN A 2 -6.92 -8.42 6.52
N GLU A 3 -7.46 -7.24 6.79
CA GLU A 3 -6.99 -5.97 6.23
C GLU A 3 -5.96 -5.37 7.18
N ILE A 4 -4.85 -4.91 6.63
CA ILE A 4 -3.82 -4.21 7.39
C ILE A 4 -3.46 -2.90 6.71
N GLU A 5 -3.36 -1.84 7.51
CA GLU A 5 -2.79 -0.57 7.08
C GLU A 5 -1.27 -0.60 7.30
N LYS A 6 -0.51 -0.18 6.29
CA LYS A 6 0.93 0.07 6.43
C LYS A 6 1.22 1.49 5.97
N GLU A 7 1.69 2.32 6.90
CA GLU A 7 2.10 3.69 6.61
C GLU A 7 3.51 3.72 5.99
N THR A 8 3.64 4.42 4.86
CA THR A 8 4.94 4.84 4.32
C THR A 8 5.22 6.26 4.79
N LYS A 9 6.31 6.45 5.53
CA LYS A 9 6.81 7.78 5.91
C LYS A 9 7.97 8.16 4.98
N THR A 10 7.85 9.28 4.29
CA THR A 10 8.90 9.83 3.42
C THR A 10 9.50 11.07 4.06
N LEU A 11 10.81 11.24 3.96
CA LEU A 11 11.52 12.46 4.32
C LEU A 11 11.77 13.29 3.05
N ASN A 12 11.31 14.54 3.04
CA ASN A 12 11.44 15.48 1.94
C ASN A 12 12.67 16.36 2.17
N PHE A 13 13.72 16.17 1.37
CA PHE A 13 14.99 16.88 1.57
C PHE A 13 14.98 18.32 1.04
N LEU A 14 14.17 18.64 0.03
CA LEU A 14 14.17 19.98 -0.55
C LEU A 14 13.67 21.06 0.44
N PRO A 15 12.52 20.89 1.12
CA PRO A 15 12.10 21.83 2.16
C PRO A 15 13.11 21.95 3.31
N PHE A 16 13.71 20.82 3.71
CA PHE A 16 14.75 20.77 4.75
C PHE A 16 15.99 21.60 4.36
N LEU A 17 16.45 21.52 3.11
CA LEU A 17 17.59 22.30 2.63
C LEU A 17 17.28 23.80 2.54
N ILE A 18 16.05 24.17 2.17
CA ILE A 18 15.62 25.58 2.09
C ILE A 18 15.61 26.20 3.49
N ASP A 19 15.00 25.53 4.47
CA ASP A 19 14.96 26.03 5.84
C ASP A 19 16.35 26.06 6.50
N ALA A 20 17.23 25.10 6.21
CA ALA A 20 18.62 25.15 6.65
C ALA A 20 19.35 26.40 6.09
N ALA A 21 19.05 26.79 4.84
CA ALA A 21 19.59 28.01 4.27
C ALA A 21 18.99 29.27 4.90
N LEU A 22 17.68 29.29 5.22
CA LEU A 22 17.02 30.39 5.93
C LEU A 22 17.63 30.59 7.32
N GLN A 23 17.83 29.51 8.08
CA GLN A 23 18.44 29.54 9.41
C GLN A 23 19.89 30.07 9.37
N ASN A 24 20.67 29.73 8.33
CA ASN A 24 22.01 30.31 8.13
C ASN A 24 21.99 31.82 7.85
N ASN A 25 20.83 32.39 7.50
CA ASN A 25 20.62 33.82 7.30
C ASN A 25 19.82 34.45 8.45
N ASP A 26 19.83 33.82 9.64
CA ASP A 26 19.10 34.28 10.83
C ASP A 26 17.57 34.45 10.62
N MET A 27 17.01 33.73 9.65
CA MET A 27 15.56 33.68 9.39
C MET A 27 14.93 32.42 9.96
N GLU A 28 13.69 32.52 10.41
CA GLU A 28 12.93 31.37 10.90
C GLU A 28 12.63 30.37 9.76
N PRO A 29 12.70 29.06 10.05
CA PRO A 29 12.25 28.02 9.14
C PRO A 29 10.73 28.10 8.93
N MET A 30 10.28 27.91 7.69
CA MET A 30 8.86 28.07 7.34
C MET A 30 8.23 26.78 6.78
N LEU A 31 9.04 25.75 6.52
CA LEU A 31 8.61 24.55 5.80
C LEU A 31 8.69 23.27 6.65
N GLU A 32 8.87 23.39 7.96
CA GLU A 32 9.05 22.26 8.90
C GLU A 32 7.95 21.20 8.79
N ASP A 33 6.69 21.64 8.62
CA ASP A 33 5.53 20.75 8.47
C ASP A 33 5.58 19.89 7.20
N THR A 34 6.38 20.29 6.21
CA THR A 34 6.51 19.60 4.92
C THR A 34 7.71 18.65 4.83
N TYR A 35 8.52 18.58 5.90
CA TYR A 35 9.70 17.70 5.93
C TYR A 35 9.33 16.23 5.84
N THR A 36 8.13 15.86 6.28
CA THR A 36 7.68 14.48 6.23
C THR A 36 6.31 14.39 5.57
N SER A 37 6.12 13.37 4.75
CA SER A 37 4.81 12.98 4.25
C SER A 37 4.48 11.56 4.68
N ARG A 38 3.18 11.27 4.85
CA ARG A 38 2.66 9.94 5.17
C ARG A 38 1.64 9.53 4.12
N PHE A 39 1.75 8.29 3.65
CA PHE A 39 0.76 7.66 2.77
C PHE A 39 0.40 6.29 3.33
N GLY A 40 -0.89 6.08 3.60
CA GLY A 40 -1.43 4.78 4.04
C GLY A 40 -1.68 3.88 2.85
N HIS A 41 -1.12 2.67 2.87
CA HIS A 41 -1.44 1.63 1.90
C HIS A 41 -2.21 0.50 2.60
N TRP A 42 -3.34 0.12 2.01
CA TRP A 42 -4.17 -0.98 2.47
C TRP A 42 -3.76 -2.28 1.77
N TYR A 43 -3.56 -3.34 2.56
CA TYR A 43 -3.19 -4.66 2.05
C TYR A 43 -4.17 -5.73 2.53
N ILE A 44 -4.47 -6.66 1.64
CA ILE A 44 -5.18 -7.89 1.96
C ILE A 44 -4.14 -8.98 2.22
N VAL A 45 -4.15 -9.52 3.44
CA VAL A 45 -3.29 -10.66 3.81
C VAL A 45 -4.08 -11.95 3.71
N MET A 46 -3.49 -12.94 3.03
CA MET A 46 -4.10 -14.25 2.80
C MET A 46 -3.16 -15.37 3.20
N GLN A 47 -3.73 -16.37 3.87
CA GLN A 47 -3.09 -17.64 4.17
C GLN A 47 -3.83 -18.71 3.37
N VAL A 48 -3.09 -19.60 2.71
CA VAL A 48 -3.68 -20.64 1.86
C VAL A 48 -3.15 -21.99 2.31
N TYR A 49 -4.08 -22.85 2.71
CA TYR A 49 -3.80 -24.21 3.16
C TYR A 49 -4.58 -25.21 2.30
N ASP A 50 -4.02 -26.39 2.11
CA ASP A 50 -4.74 -27.51 1.49
C ASP A 50 -5.55 -28.30 2.52
N VAL A 51 -6.17 -29.40 2.07
CA VAL A 51 -6.99 -30.29 2.92
C VAL A 51 -6.21 -30.93 4.06
N ASP A 52 -4.90 -31.04 3.92
CA ASP A 52 -3.99 -31.63 4.91
C ASP A 52 -3.26 -30.55 5.75
N ASN A 53 -3.70 -29.29 5.66
CA ASN A 53 -3.10 -28.11 6.30
C ASN A 53 -1.67 -27.77 5.86
N ASN A 54 -1.23 -28.21 4.67
CA ASN A 54 0.08 -27.79 4.15
C ASN A 54 0.02 -26.33 3.66
N ASP A 55 1.12 -25.59 3.84
CA ASP A 55 1.26 -24.23 3.32
C ASP A 55 1.37 -24.24 1.79
N CYS A 56 0.29 -23.82 1.11
CA CYS A 56 0.22 -23.77 -0.35
C CYS A 56 1.07 -22.65 -0.98
N LEU A 57 1.58 -21.72 -0.17
CA LEU A 57 2.45 -20.62 -0.60
C LEU A 57 3.94 -20.95 -0.45
N ASN A 58 4.26 -22.04 0.24
CA ASN A 58 5.62 -22.56 0.40
C ASN A 58 6.27 -22.79 -0.98
N PRO A 59 7.50 -22.30 -1.24
CA PRO A 59 8.18 -22.46 -2.53
C PRO A 59 8.21 -23.88 -3.10
N ASN A 60 8.19 -24.89 -2.24
CA ASN A 60 8.26 -26.31 -2.61
C ASN A 60 6.88 -26.99 -2.76
N TYR A 61 5.78 -26.27 -2.53
CA TYR A 61 4.43 -26.83 -2.67
C TYR A 61 4.13 -27.16 -4.14
N PRO A 62 3.71 -28.40 -4.48
CA PRO A 62 3.68 -28.87 -5.87
C PRO A 62 2.78 -28.02 -6.79
N GLN A 63 1.65 -27.53 -6.28
CA GLN A 63 0.68 -26.71 -7.02
C GLN A 63 0.83 -25.21 -6.77
N ARG A 64 1.94 -24.75 -6.17
CA ARG A 64 2.14 -23.33 -5.81
C ARG A 64 1.90 -22.39 -6.99
N LYS A 65 2.34 -22.78 -8.20
CA LYS A 65 2.15 -21.95 -9.39
C LYS A 65 0.66 -21.70 -9.70
N GLN A 66 -0.16 -22.74 -9.61
CA GLN A 66 -1.60 -22.67 -9.85
C GLN A 66 -2.30 -21.85 -8.76
N VAL A 67 -1.91 -22.05 -7.50
CA VAL A 67 -2.40 -21.26 -6.36
C VAL A 67 -2.10 -19.78 -6.57
N LEU A 68 -0.86 -19.42 -6.93
CA LEU A 68 -0.49 -18.03 -7.19
C LEU A 68 -1.23 -17.43 -8.39
N GLU A 69 -1.49 -18.22 -9.44
CA GLU A 69 -2.28 -17.77 -10.58
C GLU A 69 -3.73 -17.48 -10.19
N TYR A 70 -4.35 -18.37 -9.43
CA TYR A 70 -5.68 -18.15 -8.87
C TYR A 70 -5.74 -16.87 -8.02
N LEU A 71 -4.80 -16.70 -7.08
CA LEU A 71 -4.75 -15.52 -6.21
C LEU A 71 -4.55 -14.22 -7.01
N ARG A 72 -3.81 -14.26 -8.12
CA ARG A 72 -3.65 -13.09 -9.02
C ARG A 72 -4.94 -12.76 -9.75
N ASN A 73 -5.69 -13.77 -10.20
CA ASN A 73 -6.97 -13.56 -10.86
C ASN A 73 -8.02 -13.03 -9.88
N MET A 74 -8.11 -13.62 -8.70
CA MET A 74 -8.96 -13.13 -7.62
C MET A 74 -8.64 -11.68 -7.24
N ARG A 75 -7.35 -11.29 -7.19
CA ARG A 75 -6.97 -9.88 -7.01
C ARG A 75 -7.49 -8.97 -8.12
N LYS A 76 -7.45 -9.40 -9.39
CA LYS A 76 -7.99 -8.62 -10.51
C LYS A 76 -9.50 -8.46 -10.39
N GLU A 77 -10.22 -9.52 -10.02
CA GLU A 77 -11.66 -9.50 -9.80
C GLU A 77 -12.04 -8.53 -8.68
N TYR A 78 -11.33 -8.59 -7.55
CA TYR A 78 -11.52 -7.67 -6.43
C TYR A 78 -11.41 -6.20 -6.87
N PHE A 79 -10.34 -5.84 -7.60
CA PHE A 79 -10.19 -4.47 -8.11
C PHE A 79 -11.26 -4.09 -9.14
N ALA A 80 -11.70 -5.02 -9.98
CA ALA A 80 -12.78 -4.77 -10.93
C ALA A 80 -14.10 -4.45 -10.21
N THR A 81 -14.41 -5.15 -9.12
CA THR A 81 -15.59 -4.88 -8.29
C THR A 81 -15.50 -3.52 -7.57
N VAL A 82 -14.34 -3.18 -7.02
CA VAL A 82 -14.12 -1.87 -6.38
C VAL A 82 -14.33 -0.74 -7.38
N ASN A 83 -13.68 -0.82 -8.55
CA ASN A 83 -13.82 0.17 -9.63
C ASN A 83 -15.28 0.30 -10.10
N TYR A 84 -16.01 -0.81 -10.21
CA TYR A 84 -17.42 -0.80 -10.55
C TYR A 84 -18.28 -0.07 -9.51
N ASN A 85 -18.04 -0.34 -8.22
CA ASN A 85 -18.78 0.32 -7.14
C ASN A 85 -18.47 1.82 -7.08
N GLU A 86 -17.20 2.23 -7.24
CA GLU A 86 -16.81 3.64 -7.31
C GLU A 86 -17.42 4.36 -8.52
N ALA A 87 -17.40 3.73 -9.70
CA ALA A 87 -18.05 4.29 -10.89
C ALA A 87 -19.55 4.47 -10.67
N ARG A 88 -20.24 3.47 -10.11
CA ARG A 88 -21.67 3.54 -9.79
C ARG A 88 -21.98 4.61 -8.75
N LEU A 89 -21.12 4.81 -7.75
CA LEU A 89 -21.29 5.87 -6.74
C LEU A 89 -21.19 7.27 -7.36
N LYS A 90 -20.25 7.48 -8.30
CA LYS A 90 -20.11 8.75 -9.04
C LYS A 90 -21.29 9.06 -9.96
N ASP A 91 -21.99 8.04 -10.46
CA ASP A 91 -23.19 8.23 -11.29
C ASP A 91 -24.44 8.65 -10.47
N ILE A 92 -24.36 8.60 -9.13
CA ILE A 92 -25.47 8.89 -8.21
C ILE A 92 -25.31 10.27 -7.53
N GLU A 93 -24.12 10.89 -7.58
CA GLU A 93 -23.85 12.27 -7.13
C GLU A 93 -24.05 13.31 -8.25
#